data_AF-A0A259JXM6-F1
#
_entry.id   AF-A0A259JXM6-F1
#
_cell.length_a   1.000
_cell.length_b   1.000
_cell.length_c   1.000
_cell.angle_alpha   90.00
_cell.angle_beta   90.00
_cell.angle_gamma   90.00
#
_symmetry.space_group_name_H-M   'P 1'
#
loop_
_entity.id
_entity.type
_entity.pdbx_description
1 polymer ?
#
loop_
_entity_poly.entity_id
_entity_poly.type
_entity_poly.pdbx_seq_one_letter_code
_entity_poly.pdbx_strand_id
1 'polypeptide(L)'
;ELSASARAIGERLRQSTQMTERAVTEVDNTNGQMGELRACADQIGSIVSVIDTIAGQTNLLALNATIESARAGEAGRGFAVVAQEVKQLAGQTAKATANISERISGIQESTGDVLGAITGFSRTIVELNAGSLAIAAAMDEQNATTGEVARSIQQAATGTHEVTTNIAGVERAAQASASAAVQVLSSATGLSQQAELLRGQVRTFLTTVRAA
;
A
#
# COMPACT_ATOMS: atom_id res chain seq x y z
N GLU A 1 -1.66 -19.83 12.22
CA GLU A 1 -2.23 -18.46 12.06
C GLU A 1 -1.42 -17.57 11.13
N LEU A 2 -0.10 -17.45 11.28
CA LEU A 2 0.75 -16.60 10.41
C LEU A 2 0.61 -16.88 8.91
N SER A 3 0.61 -18.15 8.47
CA SER A 3 0.39 -18.48 7.04
C SER A 3 -1.02 -18.16 6.54
N ALA A 4 -2.03 -18.16 7.42
CA ALA A 4 -3.40 -17.75 7.06
C ALA A 4 -3.48 -16.22 6.92
N SER A 5 -2.80 -15.49 7.80
CA SER A 5 -2.66 -14.04 7.72
C SER A 5 -1.93 -13.60 6.44
N ALA A 6 -0.81 -14.25 6.08
CA ALA A 6 -0.08 -13.97 4.84
C ALA A 6 -0.94 -14.16 3.59
N ARG A 7 -1.74 -15.24 3.52
CA ARG A 7 -2.69 -15.46 2.41
C ARG A 7 -3.78 -14.39 2.35
N ALA A 8 -4.32 -13.99 3.50
CA ALA A 8 -5.34 -12.94 3.56
C ALA A 8 -4.78 -11.57 3.11
N ILE A 9 -3.53 -11.26 3.47
CA ILE A 9 -2.85 -10.04 3.02
C ILE A 9 -2.58 -10.10 1.51
N GLY A 10 -2.15 -11.26 0.99
CA GLY A 10 -1.96 -11.48 -0.45
C GLY A 10 -3.23 -11.22 -1.26
N GLU A 11 -4.39 -11.72 -0.82
CA GLU A 11 -5.66 -11.45 -1.51
C GLU A 11 -6.06 -9.98 -1.43
N ARG A 12 -5.83 -9.31 -0.29
CA ARG A 12 -6.06 -7.86 -0.15
C ARG A 12 -5.16 -7.04 -1.07
N LEU A 13 -3.90 -7.45 -1.25
CA LEU A 13 -2.96 -6.79 -2.18
C LEU A 13 -3.40 -6.94 -3.63
N ARG A 14 -3.89 -8.12 -4.00
CA ARG A 14 -4.44 -8.36 -5.35
C ARG A 14 -5.65 -7.46 -5.60
N GLN A 15 -6.55 -7.33 -4.62
CA GLN A 15 -7.68 -6.42 -4.69
C GLN A 15 -7.25 -4.95 -4.78
N SER A 16 -6.22 -4.55 -4.02
CA SER A 16 -5.63 -3.20 -4.05
C SER A 16 -5.04 -2.87 -5.42
N THR A 17 -4.35 -3.83 -6.04
CA THR A 17 -3.78 -3.68 -7.39
C THR A 17 -4.90 -3.47 -8.42
N GLN A 18 -5.94 -4.29 -8.37
CA GLN A 18 -7.10 -4.13 -9.26
C GLN A 18 -7.84 -2.79 -9.07
N MET A 19 -7.92 -2.31 -7.82
CA MET A 19 -8.50 -1.00 -7.52
C MET A 19 -7.65 0.14 -8.12
N THR A 20 -6.33 0.02 -8.01
CA THR A 20 -5.36 0.96 -8.57
C THR A 20 -5.46 1.01 -10.09
N GLU A 21 -5.56 -0.13 -10.78
CA GLU A 21 -5.76 -0.21 -12.24
C GLU A 21 -7.07 0.46 -12.69
N ARG A 22 -8.16 0.25 -11.93
CA ARG A 22 -9.43 0.93 -12.19
C ARG A 22 -9.31 2.44 -12.00
N ALA A 23 -8.59 2.88 -10.98
CA ALA A 23 -8.34 4.30 -10.73
C ALA A 23 -7.54 4.95 -11.87
N VAL A 24 -6.54 4.26 -12.44
CA VAL A 24 -5.82 4.74 -13.64
C VAL A 24 -6.81 4.97 -14.79
N THR A 25 -7.67 3.99 -15.06
CA THR A 25 -8.65 4.08 -16.15
C THR A 25 -9.63 5.24 -15.94
N GLU A 26 -10.09 5.45 -14.70
CA GLU A 26 -11.01 6.53 -14.37
C GLU A 26 -10.35 7.91 -14.48
N VAL A 27 -9.08 8.01 -14.11
CA VAL A 27 -8.26 9.22 -14.30
C VAL A 27 -8.09 9.52 -15.80
N ASP A 28 -7.75 8.53 -16.62
CA ASP A 28 -7.59 8.70 -18.07
C ASP A 28 -8.90 9.17 -18.73
N ASN A 29 -10.03 8.60 -18.32
CA ASN A 29 -11.35 9.02 -18.80
C ASN A 29 -11.66 10.48 -18.40
N THR A 30 -11.37 10.85 -17.16
CA THR A 30 -11.58 12.22 -16.66
C THR A 30 -10.68 13.21 -17.40
N ASN A 31 -9.44 12.83 -17.68
CA ASN A 31 -8.50 13.63 -18.48
C ASN A 31 -9.04 13.88 -19.90
N GLY A 32 -9.62 12.85 -20.54
CA GLY A 32 -10.29 12.97 -21.83
C GLY A 32 -11.47 13.96 -21.79
N GLN A 33 -12.36 13.84 -20.80
CA GLN A 33 -13.51 14.73 -20.62
C GLN A 33 -13.09 16.19 -20.38
N MET A 34 -12.02 16.42 -19.62
CA MET A 34 -11.47 17.77 -19.42
C MET A 34 -10.86 18.34 -20.70
N GLY A 35 -10.24 17.49 -21.53
CA GLY A 35 -9.76 17.88 -22.86
C GLY A 35 -10.90 18.33 -23.78
N GLU A 36 -12.01 17.59 -23.79
CA GLU A 36 -13.22 17.97 -24.55
C GLU A 36 -13.83 19.28 -24.04
N LEU A 37 -13.90 19.47 -22.72
CA LEU A 37 -14.41 20.70 -22.10
C LEU A 37 -13.56 21.92 -22.50
N ARG A 38 -12.23 21.77 -22.48
CA ARG A 38 -11.31 22.81 -22.93
C ARG A 38 -11.52 23.15 -24.41
N ALA A 39 -11.62 22.15 -25.27
CA ALA A 39 -11.87 22.37 -26.70
C ALA A 39 -13.21 23.09 -26.94
N CYS A 40 -14.26 22.74 -26.19
CA CYS A 40 -15.55 23.42 -26.23
C CYS A 40 -15.44 24.89 -25.79
N ALA A 41 -14.73 25.16 -24.69
CA ALA A 41 -14.48 26.52 -24.22
C ALA A 41 -13.72 27.36 -25.26
N ASP A 42 -12.71 26.79 -25.92
CA ASP A 42 -11.94 27.44 -26.99
C ASP A 42 -12.83 27.79 -28.19
N GLN A 43 -13.72 26.87 -28.60
CA GLN A 43 -14.69 27.10 -29.66
C GLN A 43 -15.67 28.23 -29.31
N ILE A 44 -16.20 28.24 -28.08
CA ILE A 44 -17.08 29.32 -27.62
C ILE A 44 -16.32 30.65 -27.62
N GLY A 45 -15.07 30.67 -27.14
CA GLY A 45 -14.22 31.87 -27.18
C GLY A 45 -14.05 32.43 -28.60
N SER A 46 -13.83 31.56 -29.60
CA SER A 46 -13.77 31.96 -31.01
C SER A 46 -15.09 32.56 -31.51
N ILE A 47 -16.23 31.97 -31.14
CA ILE A 47 -17.55 32.49 -31.52
C ILE A 47 -17.79 33.87 -30.89
N VAL A 48 -17.47 34.02 -29.61
CA VAL A 48 -17.64 35.29 -28.89
C VAL A 48 -16.79 36.40 -29.51
N SER A 49 -15.57 36.09 -29.95
CA SER A 49 -14.70 37.05 -30.66
C SER A 49 -15.31 37.53 -31.99
N VAL A 50 -15.96 36.64 -32.73
CA VAL A 50 -16.68 37.00 -33.97
C VAL A 50 -17.88 37.90 -33.65
N ILE A 51 -18.66 37.59 -32.61
CA ILE A 51 -19.80 38.41 -32.19
C ILE A 51 -19.35 39.80 -31.76
N ASP A 52 -18.23 39.90 -31.02
CA ASP A 52 -17.66 41.17 -30.60
C ASP A 52 -17.25 42.03 -31.82
N THR A 53 -16.64 41.41 -32.82
CA THR A 53 -16.30 42.06 -34.09
C THR A 53 -17.55 42.56 -34.83
N ILE A 54 -18.62 41.75 -34.89
CA ILE A 54 -19.91 42.13 -35.49
C ILE A 54 -20.55 43.29 -34.73
N ALA A 55 -20.51 43.28 -33.40
CA ALA A 55 -21.03 44.37 -32.57
C ALA A 55 -20.25 45.68 -32.84
N GLY A 56 -18.93 45.60 -32.95
CA GLY A 56 -18.07 46.73 -33.33
C GLY A 56 -18.42 47.31 -34.71
N GLN A 57 -18.58 46.44 -35.72
CA GLN A 57 -18.99 46.85 -37.07
C GLN A 57 -20.40 47.47 -37.08
N THR A 58 -21.34 46.87 -36.33
CA THR A 58 -22.71 47.36 -36.21
C THR A 58 -22.75 48.74 -35.55
N ASN A 59 -21.95 48.95 -34.51
CA ASN A 59 -21.79 50.25 -33.86
C ASN A 59 -21.22 51.31 -34.82
N LEU A 60 -20.25 50.94 -35.66
CA LEU A 60 -19.67 51.84 -36.68
C LEU A 60 -20.69 52.17 -37.77
N LEU A 61 -21.44 51.18 -38.27
CA LEU A 61 -22.54 51.38 -39.21
C LEU A 61 -23.62 52.31 -38.65
N ALA A 62 -24.02 52.10 -37.40
CA ALA A 62 -24.98 52.95 -36.70
C ALA A 62 -24.48 54.38 -36.55
N LEU A 63 -23.20 54.57 -36.22
CA LEU A 63 -22.57 55.88 -36.15
C LEU A 63 -22.61 56.61 -37.50
N ASN A 64 -22.26 55.92 -38.59
CA ASN A 64 -22.33 56.48 -39.94
C ASN A 64 -23.77 56.88 -40.31
N ALA A 65 -24.76 56.05 -39.94
CA ALA A 65 -26.18 56.37 -40.15
C ALA A 65 -26.62 57.58 -39.33
N THR A 66 -26.15 57.75 -38.10
CA THR A 66 -26.41 58.96 -37.28
C THR A 66 -25.82 60.21 -37.95
N ILE A 67 -24.61 60.12 -38.51
CA ILE A 67 -23.96 61.23 -39.23
C ILE A 67 -24.77 61.62 -40.47
N GLU A 68 -25.17 60.65 -41.28
CA GLU A 68 -25.93 60.92 -42.51
C GLU A 68 -27.35 61.44 -42.20
N SER A 69 -27.97 60.95 -41.13
CA SER A 69 -29.26 61.46 -40.66
C SER A 69 -29.18 62.92 -40.20
N ALA A 70 -28.09 63.32 -39.53
CA ALA A 70 -27.84 64.71 -39.17
C ALA A 70 -27.64 65.59 -40.42
N ARG A 71 -27.02 65.04 -41.47
CA ARG A 71 -26.80 65.73 -42.75
C ARG A 71 -28.11 65.96 -43.53
N ALA A 72 -29.07 65.04 -43.41
CA ALA A 72 -30.39 65.14 -44.02
C ALA A 72 -31.36 66.11 -43.29
N GLY A 73 -30.98 66.67 -42.14
CA GLY A 73 -31.79 67.64 -41.40
C GLY A 73 -33.13 67.09 -40.90
N GLU A 74 -34.22 67.85 -41.04
CA GLU A 74 -35.58 67.46 -40.61
C GLU A 74 -36.05 66.13 -41.24
N ALA A 75 -35.66 65.85 -42.48
CA ALA A 75 -36.05 64.63 -43.19
C ALA A 75 -35.38 63.35 -42.61
N GLY A 76 -34.26 63.50 -41.90
CA GLY A 76 -33.49 62.40 -41.31
C GLY A 76 -33.89 62.03 -39.87
N ARG A 77 -34.83 62.76 -39.24
CA ARG A 77 -35.16 62.58 -37.81
C ARG A 77 -35.56 61.15 -37.42
N GLY A 78 -36.40 60.50 -38.23
CA GLY A 78 -36.82 59.12 -37.98
C GLY A 78 -35.66 58.12 -38.08
N PHE A 79 -34.78 58.31 -39.07
CA PHE A 79 -33.57 57.49 -39.23
C PHE A 79 -32.56 57.72 -38.10
N ALA A 80 -32.44 58.95 -37.58
CA ALA A 80 -31.56 59.25 -36.46
C ALA A 80 -31.93 58.48 -35.19
N VAL A 81 -33.25 58.32 -34.91
CA VAL A 81 -33.73 57.54 -33.76
C VAL A 81 -33.38 56.06 -33.91
N VAL A 82 -33.62 55.48 -35.08
CA VAL A 82 -33.27 54.07 -35.36
C VAL A 82 -31.76 53.85 -35.27
N ALA A 83 -30.94 54.76 -35.82
CA ALA A 83 -29.50 54.67 -35.75
C ALA A 83 -28.98 54.72 -34.30
N GLN A 84 -29.57 55.56 -33.45
CA GLN A 84 -29.22 55.64 -32.03
C GLN A 84 -29.61 54.36 -31.27
N GLU A 85 -30.77 53.78 -31.56
CA GLU A 85 -31.23 52.52 -30.96
C GLU A 85 -30.28 51.36 -31.34
N VAL A 86 -29.93 51.24 -32.63
CA VAL A 86 -28.97 50.23 -33.12
C VAL A 86 -27.60 50.40 -32.46
N LYS A 87 -27.13 51.65 -32.29
CA LYS A 87 -25.87 51.95 -31.59
C LYS A 87 -25.91 51.48 -30.14
N GLN A 88 -27.03 51.70 -29.45
CA GLN A 88 -27.22 51.27 -28.06
C GLN A 88 -27.26 49.74 -27.95
N LEU A 89 -27.99 49.05 -28.84
CA LEU A 89 -28.00 47.59 -28.89
C LEU A 89 -26.59 47.03 -29.14
N ALA A 90 -25.86 47.58 -30.10
CA ALA A 90 -24.48 47.15 -30.39
C ALA A 90 -23.56 47.32 -29.17
N GLY A 91 -23.69 48.42 -28.41
CA GLY A 91 -22.96 48.62 -27.16
C GLY A 91 -23.35 47.62 -26.06
N GLN A 92 -24.64 47.28 -25.94
CA GLN A 92 -25.09 46.23 -25.03
C GLN A 92 -24.56 44.85 -25.42
N THR A 93 -24.53 44.53 -26.73
CA THR A 93 -23.96 43.29 -27.24
C THR A 93 -22.47 43.19 -26.91
N ALA A 94 -21.68 44.25 -27.16
CA ALA A 94 -20.25 44.29 -26.84
C ALA A 94 -19.98 44.09 -25.33
N LYS A 95 -20.83 44.68 -24.47
CA LYS A 95 -20.74 44.46 -23.02
C LYS A 95 -21.06 43.01 -22.63
N ALA A 96 -22.05 42.41 -23.28
CA ALA A 96 -22.42 41.02 -23.04
C ALA A 96 -21.33 40.04 -23.51
N THR A 97 -20.73 40.26 -24.68
CA THR A 97 -19.61 39.45 -25.20
C THR A 97 -18.38 39.53 -24.31
N ALA A 98 -18.06 40.72 -23.77
CA ALA A 98 -16.97 40.89 -22.80
C ALA A 98 -17.20 40.05 -21.54
N ASN A 99 -18.41 40.11 -20.95
CA ASN A 99 -18.75 39.30 -19.77
C ASN A 99 -18.71 37.79 -20.04
N ILE A 100 -19.13 37.35 -21.23
CA ILE A 100 -19.04 35.94 -21.62
C ILE A 100 -17.56 35.52 -21.78
N SER A 101 -16.73 36.38 -22.40
CA SER A 101 -15.29 36.11 -22.57
C SER A 101 -14.58 35.91 -21.23
N GLU A 102 -14.89 36.74 -20.23
CA GLU A 102 -14.37 36.58 -18.86
C GLU A 102 -14.77 35.23 -18.26
N ARG A 103 -16.04 34.83 -18.41
CA ARG A 103 -16.53 33.52 -17.91
C ARG A 103 -15.86 32.34 -18.61
N ILE A 104 -15.64 32.43 -19.91
CA ILE A 104 -14.94 31.38 -20.68
C ILE A 104 -13.48 31.27 -20.24
N SER A 105 -12.81 32.40 -19.99
CA SER A 105 -11.45 32.41 -19.46
C SER A 105 -11.36 31.72 -18.10
N GLY A 106 -12.32 31.99 -17.19
CA GLY A 106 -12.41 31.31 -15.90
C GLY A 106 -12.68 29.80 -16.02
N ILE A 107 -13.47 29.37 -17.00
CA ILE A 107 -13.68 27.93 -17.27
C ILE A 107 -12.38 27.28 -17.77
N GLN A 108 -11.64 27.94 -18.66
CA GLN A 108 -10.36 27.44 -19.17
C GLN A 108 -9.32 27.30 -18.05
N GLU A 109 -9.21 28.30 -17.17
CA GLU A 109 -8.32 28.28 -16.01
C GLU A 109 -8.68 27.14 -15.06
N SER A 110 -9.95 27.05 -14.64
CA SER A 110 -10.43 25.99 -13.75
C SER A 110 -10.23 24.59 -14.35
N THR A 111 -10.42 24.43 -15.66
CA THR A 111 -10.13 23.16 -16.35
C THR A 111 -8.64 22.85 -16.31
N GLY A 112 -7.77 23.85 -16.47
CA GLY A 112 -6.33 23.71 -16.32
C GLY A 112 -5.90 23.25 -14.92
N ASP A 113 -6.48 23.82 -13.87
CA ASP A 113 -6.21 23.43 -12.49
C ASP A 113 -6.61 21.98 -12.22
N VAL A 114 -7.79 21.57 -12.72
CA VAL A 114 -8.26 20.19 -12.59
C VAL A 114 -7.32 19.21 -13.31
N LEU A 115 -6.83 19.55 -14.50
CA LEU A 115 -5.83 18.73 -15.21
C LEU A 115 -4.51 18.61 -14.43
N GLY A 116 -4.09 19.68 -13.76
CA GLY A 116 -2.94 19.66 -12.86
C GLY A 116 -3.14 18.70 -11.68
N ALA A 117 -4.31 18.76 -11.03
CA ALA A 117 -4.67 17.86 -9.94
C ALA A 117 -4.74 16.39 -10.40
N ILE A 118 -5.34 16.13 -11.57
CA ILE A 118 -5.41 14.81 -12.21
C ILE A 118 -4.00 14.22 -12.40
N THR A 119 -3.05 15.01 -12.91
CA THR A 119 -1.66 14.58 -13.08
C THR A 119 -1.01 14.19 -11.75
N GLY A 120 -1.33 14.93 -10.67
CA GLY A 120 -0.93 14.59 -9.30
C GLY A 120 -1.51 13.25 -8.86
N PHE A 121 -2.81 13.01 -9.10
CA PHE A 121 -3.45 11.74 -8.77
C PHE A 121 -2.84 10.55 -9.52
N SER A 122 -2.55 10.70 -10.83
CA SER A 122 -1.86 9.65 -11.59
C SER A 122 -0.53 9.25 -10.94
N ARG A 123 0.26 10.21 -10.45
CA ARG A 123 1.52 9.92 -9.76
C ARG A 123 1.30 9.16 -8.46
N THR A 124 0.36 9.61 -7.63
CA THR A 124 0.02 8.92 -6.37
C THR A 124 -0.44 7.49 -6.61
N ILE A 125 -1.21 7.24 -7.67
CA ILE A 125 -1.66 5.90 -8.07
C ILE A 125 -0.47 5.00 -8.47
N VAL A 126 0.50 5.53 -9.22
CA VAL A 126 1.74 4.81 -9.56
C VAL A 126 2.55 4.46 -8.31
N GLU A 127 2.70 5.40 -7.37
CA GLU A 127 3.38 5.18 -6.10
C GLU A 127 2.66 4.13 -5.23
N LEU A 128 1.33 4.15 -5.20
CA LEU A 128 0.50 3.13 -4.52
C LEU A 128 0.70 1.73 -5.12
N ASN A 129 0.79 1.62 -6.45
CA ASN A 129 1.06 0.36 -7.11
C ASN A 129 2.45 -0.20 -6.73
N ALA A 130 3.47 0.66 -6.79
CA ALA A 130 4.83 0.30 -6.41
C ALA A 130 4.92 -0.15 -4.94
N GLY A 131 4.25 0.57 -4.03
CA GLY A 131 4.16 0.20 -2.62
C GLY A 131 3.44 -1.15 -2.42
N SER A 132 2.37 -1.41 -3.15
CA SER A 132 1.65 -2.69 -3.09
C SER A 132 2.53 -3.86 -3.52
N LEU A 133 3.30 -3.70 -4.60
CA LEU A 133 4.26 -4.72 -5.06
C LEU A 133 5.38 -4.98 -4.04
N ALA A 134 5.89 -3.93 -3.39
CA ALA A 134 6.89 -4.07 -2.34
C ALA A 134 6.35 -4.83 -1.12
N ILE A 135 5.12 -4.55 -0.70
CA ILE A 135 4.46 -5.28 0.39
C ILE A 135 4.25 -6.75 -0.01
N ALA A 136 3.83 -7.03 -1.24
CA ALA A 136 3.66 -8.41 -1.73
C ALA A 136 4.97 -9.20 -1.64
N ALA A 137 6.09 -8.62 -2.10
CA ALA A 137 7.40 -9.24 -2.00
C ALA A 137 7.82 -9.51 -0.55
N ALA A 138 7.61 -8.54 0.35
CA ALA A 138 7.91 -8.70 1.77
C ALA A 138 7.04 -9.79 2.43
N MET A 139 5.78 -9.93 2.02
CA MET A 139 4.89 -10.99 2.51
C MET A 139 5.34 -12.38 2.07
N ASP A 140 5.81 -12.53 0.83
CA ASP A 140 6.35 -13.81 0.33
C ASP A 140 7.60 -14.22 1.13
N GLU A 141 8.52 -13.29 1.38
CA GLU A 141 9.71 -13.52 2.22
C GLU A 141 9.34 -13.88 3.67
N GLN A 142 8.39 -13.17 4.26
CA GLN A 142 7.90 -13.46 5.61
C GLN A 142 7.26 -14.84 5.70
N ASN A 143 6.51 -15.26 4.67
CA ASN A 143 5.88 -16.58 4.62
C ASN A 143 6.93 -17.70 4.49
N ALA A 144 7.96 -17.49 3.68
CA ALA A 144 9.09 -18.42 3.59
C ALA A 144 9.80 -18.58 4.94
N THR A 145 10.13 -17.46 5.59
CA THR A 145 10.75 -17.45 6.93
C THR A 145 9.89 -18.15 7.97
N THR A 146 8.58 -17.91 7.95
CA THR A 146 7.63 -18.59 8.85
C THR A 146 7.62 -20.10 8.64
N GLY A 147 7.73 -20.55 7.38
CA GLY A 147 7.85 -21.97 7.04
C GLY A 147 9.13 -22.61 7.61
N GLU A 148 10.25 -21.90 7.54
CA GLU A 148 11.53 -22.37 8.11
C GLU A 148 11.49 -22.42 9.65
N VAL A 149 10.89 -21.42 10.29
CA VAL A 149 10.67 -21.41 11.75
C VAL A 149 9.81 -22.60 12.17
N ALA A 150 8.71 -22.86 11.46
CA ALA A 150 7.85 -24.01 11.76
C ALA A 150 8.62 -25.35 11.64
N ARG A 151 9.46 -25.49 10.61
CA ARG A 151 10.33 -26.68 10.44
C ARG A 151 11.35 -26.80 11.57
N SER A 152 11.96 -25.70 11.98
CA SER A 152 12.95 -25.66 13.07
C SER A 152 12.32 -26.03 14.42
N ILE A 153 11.11 -25.55 14.69
CA ILE A 153 10.33 -25.91 15.88
C ILE A 153 10.03 -27.42 15.90
N GLN A 154 9.60 -27.98 14.76
CA GLN A 154 9.31 -29.41 14.66
C GLN A 154 10.57 -30.26 14.92
N GLN A 155 11.72 -29.85 14.37
CA GLN A 155 12.99 -30.53 14.60
C GLN A 155 13.44 -30.43 16.07
N ALA A 156 13.30 -29.26 16.69
CA ALA A 156 13.60 -29.06 18.11
C ALA A 156 12.69 -29.92 19.01
N ALA A 157 11.40 -30.04 18.67
CA ALA A 157 10.45 -30.90 19.38
C ALA A 157 10.83 -32.39 19.27
N THR A 158 11.21 -32.86 18.07
CA THR A 158 11.73 -34.22 17.89
C THR A 158 13.01 -34.45 18.71
N GLY A 159 13.96 -33.50 18.66
CA GLY A 159 15.20 -33.59 19.44
C GLY A 159 14.95 -33.62 20.96
N THR A 160 14.00 -32.83 21.47
CA THR A 160 13.63 -32.88 22.90
C THR A 160 12.98 -34.22 23.28
N HIS A 161 12.22 -34.84 22.37
CA HIS A 161 11.67 -36.18 22.59
C HIS A 161 12.77 -37.26 22.65
N GLU A 162 13.76 -37.19 21.76
CA GLU A 162 14.92 -38.09 21.79
C GLU A 162 15.74 -37.93 23.07
N VAL A 163 16.00 -36.70 23.51
CA VAL A 163 16.68 -36.42 24.79
C VAL A 163 15.90 -37.01 25.96
N THR A 164 14.57 -36.88 25.96
CA THR A 164 13.70 -37.46 27.00
C THR A 164 13.77 -38.99 27.01
N THR A 165 13.90 -39.63 25.85
CA THR A 165 14.08 -41.08 25.76
C THR A 165 15.46 -41.51 26.26
N ASN A 166 16.50 -40.78 25.88
CA ASN A 166 17.87 -41.04 26.29
C ASN A 166 18.04 -40.89 27.81
N ILE A 167 17.42 -39.88 28.43
CA ILE A 167 17.53 -39.68 29.88
C ILE A 167 16.87 -40.81 30.67
N ALA A 168 15.77 -41.38 30.19
CA ALA A 168 15.17 -42.59 30.77
C ALA A 168 16.08 -43.83 30.61
N GLY A 169 16.92 -43.87 29.57
CA GLY A 169 18.00 -44.87 29.44
C GLY A 169 19.11 -44.68 30.47
N VAL A 170 19.57 -43.43 30.65
CA VAL A 170 20.58 -43.07 31.66
C VAL A 170 20.11 -43.39 33.07
N GLU A 171 18.85 -43.09 33.40
CA GLU A 171 18.26 -43.41 34.71
C GLU A 171 18.32 -44.91 35.00
N ARG A 172 17.92 -45.76 34.04
CA ARG A 172 17.98 -47.23 34.18
C ARG A 172 19.41 -47.73 34.35
N ALA A 173 20.36 -47.17 33.60
CA ALA A 173 21.78 -47.53 33.73
C ALA A 173 22.35 -47.14 35.10
N ALA A 174 21.99 -45.96 35.61
CA ALA A 174 22.38 -45.51 36.93
C ALA A 174 21.81 -46.41 38.04
N GLN A 175 20.54 -46.83 37.93
CA GLN A 175 19.93 -47.80 38.85
C GLN A 175 20.65 -49.15 38.83
N ALA A 176 20.95 -49.70 37.64
CA ALA A 176 21.69 -50.94 37.52
C ALA A 176 23.10 -50.85 38.14
N SER A 177 23.80 -49.73 37.91
CA SER A 177 25.11 -49.48 38.52
C SER A 177 25.03 -49.38 40.05
N ALA A 178 23.99 -48.75 40.59
CA ALA A 178 23.77 -48.68 42.04
C ALA A 178 23.53 -50.06 42.64
N SER A 179 22.71 -50.91 42.00
CA SER A 179 22.49 -52.30 42.43
C SER A 179 23.78 -53.13 42.38
N ALA A 180 24.57 -53.00 41.31
CA ALA A 180 25.86 -53.69 41.20
C ALA A 180 26.84 -53.26 42.31
N ALA A 181 26.90 -51.97 42.64
CA ALA A 181 27.72 -51.46 43.72
C ALA A 181 27.32 -52.06 45.08
N VAL A 182 26.02 -52.21 45.36
CA VAL A 182 25.52 -52.89 46.58
C VAL A 182 25.96 -54.35 46.62
N GLN A 183 25.90 -55.06 45.50
CA GLN A 183 26.31 -56.46 45.41
C GLN A 183 27.83 -56.63 45.61
N VAL A 184 28.65 -55.73 45.04
CA VAL A 184 30.10 -55.68 45.26
C VAL A 184 30.41 -55.41 46.73
N LEU A 185 29.74 -54.44 47.36
CA LEU A 185 29.91 -54.12 48.78
C LEU A 185 29.56 -55.31 49.67
N SER A 186 28.46 -56.00 49.38
CA SER A 186 28.07 -57.23 50.09
C SER A 186 29.13 -58.32 49.95
N SER A 187 29.64 -58.54 48.73
CA SER A 187 30.68 -59.54 48.46
C SER A 187 31.99 -59.22 49.17
N ALA A 188 32.42 -57.95 49.15
CA ALA A 188 33.62 -57.49 49.85
C ALA A 188 33.48 -57.64 51.37
N THR A 189 32.29 -57.37 51.92
CA THR A 189 31.99 -57.56 53.34
C THR A 189 32.07 -59.04 53.72
N GLY A 190 31.48 -59.93 52.91
CA GLY A 190 31.56 -61.38 53.10
C GLY A 190 33.00 -61.89 53.06
N LEU A 191 33.79 -61.44 52.07
CA LEU A 191 35.20 -61.81 51.94
C LEU A 191 36.03 -61.34 53.14
N SER A 192 35.80 -60.13 53.63
CA SER A 192 36.44 -59.59 54.84
C SER A 192 36.13 -60.46 56.07
N GLN A 193 34.87 -60.87 56.22
CA GLN A 193 34.43 -61.72 57.32
C GLN A 193 35.06 -63.14 57.26
N GLN A 194 35.16 -63.73 56.07
CA GLN A 194 35.86 -65.00 55.85
C GLN A 194 37.36 -64.90 56.09
N ALA A 195 38.00 -63.80 55.70
CA ALA A 195 39.41 -63.55 55.99
C ALA A 195 39.68 -63.50 57.51
N GLU A 196 38.81 -62.83 58.29
CA GLU A 196 38.91 -62.83 59.75
C GLU A 196 38.68 -64.21 60.38
N LEU A 197 37.72 -64.99 59.87
CA LEU A 197 37.51 -66.37 60.32
C LEU A 197 38.76 -67.24 60.08
N LEU A 198 39.32 -67.19 58.87
CA LEU A 198 40.56 -67.90 58.52
C LEU A 198 41.73 -67.46 59.40
N ARG A 199 41.89 -66.15 59.62
CA ARG A 199 42.92 -65.60 60.50
C ARG A 199 42.75 -66.12 61.94
N GLY A 200 41.52 -66.20 62.43
CA GLY A 200 41.18 -66.81 63.71
C GLY A 200 41.53 -68.31 63.77
N GLN A 201 41.14 -69.09 62.76
CA GLN A 201 41.45 -70.52 62.67
C GLN A 201 42.95 -70.80 62.62
N VAL A 202 43.70 -70.04 61.81
CA VAL A 202 45.17 -70.14 61.73
C VAL A 202 45.79 -69.81 63.09
N ARG A 203 45.31 -68.78 63.78
CA ARG A 203 45.80 -68.43 65.12
C ARG A 203 45.56 -69.57 66.12
N THR A 204 44.36 -70.14 66.14
CA THR A 204 44.01 -71.30 66.98
C THR A 204 44.91 -72.49 66.67
N PHE A 205 45.05 -72.85 65.39
CA PHE A 205 45.92 -73.94 64.96
C PHE A 205 47.37 -73.76 65.44
N LEU A 206 47.95 -72.56 65.23
CA LEU A 206 49.30 -72.25 65.69
C LEU A 206 49.45 -72.32 67.21
N THR A 207 48.43 -71.93 67.98
CA THR A 207 48.45 -72.07 69.44
C THR A 207 48.37 -73.52 69.90
N THR A 208 47.54 -74.35 69.23
CA THR A 208 47.42 -75.78 69.56
C THR A 208 48.70 -76.55 69.23
N VAL A 209 49.32 -76.29 68.08
CA VAL A 209 50.59 -76.92 67.69
C VAL A 209 51.74 -76.53 68.62
N ARG A 210 51.77 -75.30 69.14
CA ARG A 210 52.77 -74.87 70.14
C ARG A 210 52.59 -75.47 71.54
N ALA A 211 51.39 -75.97 71.84
CA ALA A 211 51.06 -76.59 73.12
C ALA A 211 51.26 -78.12 73.14
N ALA A 212 51.47 -78.73 71.97
CA ALA A 212 51.81 -80.14 71.77
C ALA A 212 53.33 -80.32 71.67
#